data_AF-A0A377Y426-F1
#
_entry.id   AF-A0A377Y426-F1
#
_cell.length_a   1.000
_cell.length_b   1.000
_cell.length_c   1.000
_cell.angle_alpha   90.00
_cell.angle_beta   90.00
_cell.angle_gamma   90.00
#
_symmetry.space_group_name_H-M   'P 1'
#
loop_
_entity.id
_entity.type
_entity.pdbx_description
1 polymer ?
#
loop_
_entity_poly.entity_id
_entity_poly.type
_entity_poly.pdbx_seq_one_letter_code
_entity_poly.pdbx_strand_id
1 'polypeptide(L)'
;MKKRTLEQLEDDLNFYESFIKEYMSVIEGHGNPEFTMSFGRRGERKLISYEEMQSYSLDERYELSKKIHTDTFWCDEDDTTKAIRVLYVLGFRDLAFAVHKVSAEHAINKDFSDKINEIKRQVSLKKVNSKGGKNRTSRHKVTALQIASSTWKEVPGASMESLSRKIYDHLNKKHRDTPEPGTIKTWLRTSGLNPEQLPKIKDYELVIK
;
A
#
# COMPACT_ATOMS: atom_id res chain seq x y z
N MET A 1 -3.17 -5.04 17.20
CA MET A 1 -2.59 -4.34 16.03
C MET A 1 -3.13 -2.91 15.96
N LYS A 2 -2.26 -1.89 15.86
CA LYS A 2 -2.69 -0.50 15.62
C LYS A 2 -3.45 -0.42 14.28
N LYS A 3 -4.59 0.28 14.23
CA LYS A 3 -5.31 0.52 12.97
C LYS A 3 -4.48 1.47 12.10
N ARG A 4 -4.04 0.99 10.93
CA ARG A 4 -3.34 1.80 9.92
C ARG A 4 -4.19 2.98 9.46
N THR A 5 -3.57 4.13 9.17
CA THR A 5 -4.24 5.31 8.59
C THR A 5 -4.57 5.09 7.11
N LEU A 6 -5.29 6.02 6.47
CA LEU A 6 -5.55 5.93 5.02
C LEU A 6 -4.25 6.12 4.24
N GLU A 7 -3.48 7.16 4.60
CA GLU A 7 -2.16 7.48 4.03
C GLU A 7 -1.20 6.28 4.11
N GLN A 8 -1.09 5.66 5.29
CA GLN A 8 -0.26 4.45 5.46
C GLN A 8 -0.66 3.28 4.55
N LEU A 9 -1.96 3.11 4.26
CA LEU A 9 -2.42 2.05 3.38
C LEU A 9 -2.18 2.39 1.90
N GLU A 10 -2.23 3.66 1.54
CA GLU A 10 -1.91 4.14 0.20
C GLU A 10 -0.40 4.05 -0.07
N ASP A 11 0.42 4.40 0.92
CA ASP A 11 1.88 4.22 0.86
C ASP A 11 2.27 2.75 0.77
N ASP A 12 1.70 1.88 1.61
CA ASP A 12 1.90 0.43 1.55
C ASP A 12 1.55 -0.10 0.14
N LEU A 13 0.41 0.33 -0.42
CA LEU A 13 -0.04 -0.10 -1.75
C LEU A 13 0.94 0.34 -2.85
N ASN A 14 1.34 1.61 -2.84
CA ASN A 14 2.29 2.16 -3.80
C ASN A 14 3.64 1.44 -3.73
N PHE A 15 4.11 1.11 -2.52
CA PHE A 15 5.33 0.34 -2.33
C PHE A 15 5.24 -1.03 -2.99
N TYR A 16 4.19 -1.81 -2.71
CA TYR A 16 4.05 -3.15 -3.28
C TYR A 16 3.92 -3.12 -4.81
N GLU A 17 3.11 -2.21 -5.35
CA GLU A 17 2.94 -2.09 -6.81
C GLU A 17 4.24 -1.64 -7.51
N SER A 18 5.01 -0.74 -6.89
CA SER A 18 6.32 -0.30 -7.41
C SER A 18 7.36 -1.40 -7.32
N PHE A 19 7.44 -2.11 -6.20
CA PHE A 19 8.36 -3.23 -6.00
C PHE A 19 8.13 -4.35 -7.03
N ILE A 20 6.88 -4.75 -7.24
CA ILE A 20 6.54 -5.79 -8.23
C ILE A 20 6.94 -5.33 -9.63
N LYS A 21 6.66 -4.07 -9.97
CA LYS A 21 7.02 -3.50 -11.28
C LYS A 21 8.54 -3.48 -11.48
N GLU A 22 9.29 -3.04 -10.48
CA GLU A 22 10.75 -3.00 -10.53
C GLU A 22 11.33 -4.41 -10.67
N TYR A 23 10.89 -5.35 -9.84
CA TYR A 23 11.33 -6.74 -9.90
C TYR A 23 11.05 -7.39 -11.25
N MET A 24 9.85 -7.18 -11.80
CA MET A 24 9.51 -7.67 -13.14
C MET A 24 10.38 -7.01 -14.22
N SER A 25 10.69 -5.72 -14.09
CA SER A 25 11.58 -5.04 -15.01
C SER A 25 13.02 -5.55 -14.96
N VAL A 26 13.49 -6.06 -13.80
CA VAL A 26 14.78 -6.74 -13.70
C VAL A 26 14.76 -8.05 -14.48
N ILE A 27 13.72 -8.86 -14.31
CA ILE A 27 13.55 -10.12 -15.05
C ILE A 27 13.47 -9.86 -16.57
N GLU A 28 12.75 -8.81 -16.98
CA GLU A 28 12.61 -8.44 -18.39
C GLU A 28 13.85 -7.74 -18.96
N GLY A 29 14.54 -6.96 -18.13
CA GLY A 29 15.76 -6.21 -18.46
C GLY A 29 16.97 -7.12 -18.64
N HIS A 30 16.96 -8.30 -18.03
CA HIS A 30 17.82 -9.44 -18.41
C HIS A 30 17.38 -10.05 -19.75
N GLY A 31 17.17 -9.20 -20.76
CA GLY A 31 16.92 -9.61 -22.13
C GLY A 31 17.95 -10.64 -22.59
N ASN A 32 17.50 -11.53 -23.45
CA ASN A 32 18.35 -12.52 -24.11
C ASN A 32 19.51 -11.78 -24.79
N PRO A 33 20.77 -11.85 -24.29
CA PRO A 33 21.50 -13.07 -23.93
C PRO A 33 22.14 -13.05 -22.52
N GLU A 34 21.56 -12.38 -21.52
CA GLU A 34 22.14 -12.30 -20.16
C GLU A 34 21.58 -13.33 -19.16
N PHE A 35 20.55 -14.12 -19.51
CA PHE A 35 20.02 -15.14 -18.60
C PHE A 35 21.08 -16.22 -18.34
N THR A 36 21.78 -16.13 -17.21
CA THR A 36 22.81 -17.09 -16.81
C THR A 36 22.43 -17.75 -15.49
N MET A 37 22.51 -19.08 -15.46
CA MET A 37 22.37 -19.84 -14.24
C MET A 37 23.74 -20.27 -13.73
N SER A 38 23.92 -20.18 -12.41
CA SER A 38 25.12 -20.62 -11.72
C SER A 38 24.98 -22.08 -11.31
N PHE A 39 25.91 -22.92 -11.76
CA PHE A 39 26.04 -24.29 -11.28
C PHE A 39 27.31 -24.36 -10.45
N GLY A 40 27.20 -24.77 -9.19
CA GLY A 40 28.34 -24.98 -8.30
C GLY A 40 28.31 -26.40 -7.73
N ARG A 41 29.47 -27.03 -7.60
CA ARG A 41 29.58 -28.27 -6.82
C ARG A 41 29.73 -27.90 -5.35
N ARG A 42 29.01 -28.57 -4.42
CA ARG A 42 29.18 -28.41 -2.97
C ARG A 42 30.66 -28.58 -2.60
N GLY A 43 31.30 -27.51 -2.14
CA GLY A 43 32.73 -27.47 -1.79
C GLY A 43 33.65 -26.88 -2.87
N GLU A 44 33.20 -26.75 -4.12
CA GLU A 44 33.94 -26.13 -5.23
C GLU A 44 33.08 -25.04 -5.87
N ARG A 45 33.33 -23.77 -5.52
CA ARG A 45 32.74 -22.62 -6.20
C ARG A 45 33.37 -22.43 -7.59
N LYS A 46 33.12 -23.36 -8.51
CA LYS A 46 33.33 -23.08 -9.94
C LYS A 46 31.98 -22.73 -10.54
N LEU A 47 31.79 -21.45 -10.88
CA LEU A 47 30.63 -20.98 -11.64
C LEU A 47 30.81 -21.42 -13.08
N ILE A 48 30.02 -22.39 -13.54
CA ILE A 48 30.00 -22.80 -14.96
C ILE A 48 29.08 -21.84 -15.71
N SER A 49 29.60 -21.12 -16.72
CA SER A 49 28.78 -20.25 -17.57
C SER A 49 27.88 -21.05 -18.52
N TYR A 50 26.92 -20.39 -19.17
CA TYR A 50 26.13 -21.07 -20.21
C TYR A 50 27.02 -21.62 -21.32
N GLU A 51 27.97 -20.81 -21.78
CA GLU A 51 28.89 -21.11 -22.87
C GLU A 51 29.83 -22.26 -22.48
N GLU A 52 30.33 -22.28 -21.25
CA GLU A 52 31.10 -23.42 -20.73
C GLU A 52 30.24 -24.68 -20.66
N MET A 53 28.97 -24.57 -20.22
CA MET A 53 28.05 -25.71 -20.21
C MET A 53 27.82 -26.26 -21.62
N GLN A 54 27.63 -25.39 -22.62
CA GLN A 54 27.41 -25.80 -24.01
C GLN A 54 28.67 -26.34 -24.70
N SER A 55 29.86 -26.19 -24.10
CA SER A 55 31.09 -26.81 -24.60
C SER A 55 31.14 -28.33 -24.37
N TYR A 56 30.31 -28.85 -23.45
CA TYR A 56 30.22 -30.28 -23.17
C TYR A 56 29.42 -31.02 -24.24
N SER A 57 29.72 -32.32 -24.41
CA SER A 57 28.95 -33.19 -25.29
C SER A 57 27.50 -33.30 -24.83
N LEU A 58 26.60 -33.65 -25.75
CA LEU A 58 25.18 -33.82 -25.41
C LEU A 58 24.98 -34.93 -24.36
N ASP A 59 25.76 -36.00 -24.44
CA ASP A 59 25.71 -37.11 -23.48
C ASP A 59 26.11 -36.65 -22.07
N GLU A 60 27.18 -35.84 -21.96
CA GLU A 60 27.58 -35.26 -20.66
C GLU A 60 26.50 -34.35 -20.08
N ARG A 61 25.88 -33.50 -20.92
CA ARG A 61 24.79 -32.60 -20.50
C ARG A 61 23.55 -33.40 -20.10
N TYR A 62 23.25 -34.49 -20.78
CA TYR A 62 22.16 -35.39 -20.43
C TYR A 62 22.40 -36.06 -19.06
N GLU A 63 23.60 -36.59 -18.82
CA GLU A 63 23.96 -37.17 -17.52
C GLU A 63 23.95 -36.13 -16.39
N LEU A 64 24.37 -34.89 -16.67
CA LEU A 64 24.23 -33.78 -15.71
C LEU A 64 22.76 -33.48 -15.40
N SER A 65 21.89 -33.47 -16.41
CA SER A 65 20.46 -33.19 -16.22
C SER A 65 19.76 -34.20 -15.31
N LYS A 66 20.14 -35.48 -15.39
CA LYS A 66 19.59 -36.54 -14.51
C LYS A 66 19.93 -36.29 -13.04
N LYS A 67 21.14 -35.77 -12.78
CA LYS A 67 21.62 -35.47 -11.41
C LYS A 67 20.85 -34.32 -10.76
N ILE A 68 20.22 -33.43 -11.54
CA ILE A 68 19.39 -32.34 -11.01
C ILE A 68 18.16 -32.89 -10.29
N HIS A 69 17.63 -34.03 -10.73
CA HIS A 69 16.43 -34.63 -10.14
C HIS A 69 16.72 -35.54 -8.94
N THR A 70 17.86 -36.22 -8.95
CA THR A 70 18.17 -37.29 -7.99
C THR A 70 19.03 -36.85 -6.82
N ASP A 71 19.74 -35.73 -6.93
CA ASP A 71 20.72 -35.32 -5.95
C ASP A 71 20.16 -34.21 -5.04
N THR A 72 20.07 -34.49 -3.73
CA THR A 72 19.74 -33.50 -2.67
C THR A 72 20.77 -32.36 -2.59
N PHE A 73 21.87 -32.50 -3.32
CA PHE A 73 22.94 -31.53 -3.52
C PHE A 73 22.50 -30.18 -4.10
N TRP A 74 21.39 -30.14 -4.84
CA TRP A 74 20.92 -28.92 -5.53
C TRP A 74 19.84 -28.12 -4.76
N CYS A 75 19.72 -28.35 -3.43
CA CYS A 75 18.77 -27.71 -2.50
C CYS A 75 17.31 -28.18 -2.62
N ASP A 76 16.50 -27.89 -1.59
CA ASP A 76 15.03 -28.02 -1.50
C ASP A 76 14.31 -27.10 -2.53
N GLU A 77 14.76 -27.13 -3.79
CA GLU A 77 14.16 -26.39 -4.87
C GLU A 77 12.88 -27.08 -5.33
N ASP A 78 11.86 -26.27 -5.65
CA ASP A 78 10.63 -26.77 -6.23
C ASP A 78 10.87 -27.38 -7.63
N ASP A 79 9.94 -28.21 -8.08
CA ASP A 79 10.07 -28.95 -9.34
C ASP A 79 10.14 -28.03 -10.57
N THR A 80 9.60 -26.81 -10.50
CA THR A 80 9.67 -25.80 -11.57
C THR A 80 11.10 -25.30 -11.73
N THR A 81 11.77 -25.03 -10.61
CA THR A 81 13.18 -24.60 -10.62
C THR A 81 14.10 -25.69 -11.17
N LYS A 82 13.86 -26.96 -10.80
CA LYS A 82 14.57 -28.11 -11.38
C LYS A 82 14.35 -28.21 -12.89
N ALA A 83 13.11 -28.06 -13.35
CA ALA A 83 12.78 -28.10 -14.78
C ALA A 83 13.50 -26.99 -15.57
N ILE A 84 13.54 -25.75 -15.03
CA ILE A 84 14.27 -24.62 -15.63
C ILE A 84 15.75 -24.96 -15.80
N ARG A 85 16.39 -25.55 -14.78
CA ARG A 85 17.80 -25.95 -14.85
C ARG A 85 18.05 -27.06 -15.87
N VAL A 86 17.16 -28.05 -15.97
CA VAL A 86 17.25 -29.13 -16.97
C VAL A 86 17.20 -28.54 -18.39
N LEU A 87 16.23 -27.65 -18.65
CA LEU A 87 16.12 -26.94 -19.93
C LEU A 87 17.39 -26.17 -20.26
N TYR A 88 17.94 -25.45 -19.27
CA TYR A 88 19.16 -24.67 -19.43
C TYR A 88 20.38 -25.54 -19.76
N VAL A 89 20.60 -26.63 -19.02
CA VAL A 89 21.72 -27.56 -19.23
C VAL A 89 21.65 -28.21 -20.61
N LEU A 90 20.45 -28.62 -21.04
CA LEU A 90 20.24 -29.22 -22.37
C LEU A 90 20.36 -28.21 -23.52
N GLY A 91 20.51 -26.91 -23.22
CA GLY A 91 20.76 -25.86 -24.20
C GLY A 91 19.52 -25.07 -24.60
N PHE A 92 18.36 -25.33 -24.01
CA PHE A 92 17.12 -24.58 -24.25
C PHE A 92 17.08 -23.29 -23.44
N ARG A 93 18.04 -22.38 -23.65
CA ARG A 93 18.21 -21.14 -22.85
C ARG A 93 16.97 -20.27 -22.86
N ASP A 94 16.42 -20.03 -24.05
CA ASP A 94 15.25 -19.16 -24.25
C ASP A 94 14.01 -19.72 -23.57
N LEU A 95 13.84 -21.05 -23.67
CA LEU A 95 12.72 -21.75 -23.03
C LEU A 95 12.90 -21.76 -21.50
N ALA A 96 14.11 -22.01 -21.01
CA ALA A 96 14.42 -21.93 -19.59
C ALA A 96 14.12 -20.53 -19.03
N PHE A 97 14.50 -19.48 -19.76
CA PHE A 97 14.18 -18.10 -19.41
C PHE A 97 12.67 -17.83 -19.41
N ALA A 98 11.96 -18.27 -20.45
CA ALA A 98 10.51 -18.08 -20.54
C ALA A 98 9.77 -18.75 -19.37
N VAL A 99 10.16 -20.00 -19.02
CA VAL A 99 9.58 -20.71 -17.87
C VAL A 99 9.95 -20.04 -16.56
N HIS A 100 11.20 -19.56 -16.42
CA HIS A 100 11.63 -18.80 -15.24
C HIS A 100 10.81 -17.52 -15.05
N LYS A 101 10.59 -16.75 -16.12
CA LYS A 101 9.77 -15.53 -16.07
C LYS A 101 8.36 -15.84 -15.58
N VAL A 102 7.69 -16.83 -16.18
CA VAL A 102 6.32 -17.23 -15.80
C VAL A 102 6.26 -17.75 -14.36
N SER A 103 7.26 -18.53 -13.93
CA SER A 103 7.35 -19.04 -12.57
C SER A 103 7.48 -17.92 -11.54
N ALA A 104 8.37 -16.96 -11.80
CA ALA A 104 8.56 -15.79 -10.95
C ALA A 104 7.29 -14.92 -10.86
N GLU A 105 6.64 -14.66 -12.00
CA GLU A 105 5.35 -13.96 -12.04
C GLU A 105 4.28 -14.68 -11.20
N HIS A 106 4.20 -16.00 -11.31
CA HIS A 106 3.25 -16.80 -10.55
C HIS A 106 3.53 -16.74 -9.05
N ALA A 107 4.78 -16.88 -8.62
CA ALA A 107 5.18 -16.82 -7.21
C ALA A 107 4.86 -15.46 -6.58
N ILE A 108 5.17 -14.37 -7.27
CA ILE A 108 4.85 -13.01 -6.81
C ILE A 108 3.35 -12.82 -6.69
N ASN A 109 2.60 -13.21 -7.71
CA ASN A 109 1.14 -13.09 -7.68
C ASN A 109 0.55 -13.90 -6.52
N LYS A 110 1.05 -15.12 -6.28
CA LYS A 110 0.61 -15.94 -5.15
C LYS A 110 0.89 -15.29 -3.80
N ASP A 111 2.08 -14.75 -3.58
CA ASP A 111 2.51 -14.26 -2.27
C ASP A 111 2.04 -12.84 -1.94
N PHE A 112 1.77 -12.02 -2.96
CA PHE A 112 1.43 -10.61 -2.81
C PHE A 112 0.01 -10.25 -3.25
N SER A 113 -0.67 -11.03 -4.11
CA SER A 113 -2.02 -10.68 -4.57
C SER A 113 -3.01 -10.56 -3.41
N ASP A 114 -3.01 -11.52 -2.47
CA ASP A 114 -3.91 -11.49 -1.31
C ASP A 114 -3.65 -10.27 -0.42
N LYS A 115 -2.37 -9.94 -0.19
CA LYS A 115 -1.97 -8.76 0.61
C LYS A 115 -2.39 -7.46 -0.08
N ILE A 116 -2.15 -7.35 -1.39
CA ILE A 116 -2.52 -6.18 -2.19
C ILE A 116 -4.04 -6.02 -2.23
N ASN A 117 -4.78 -7.10 -2.47
CA ASN A 117 -6.24 -7.09 -2.49
C ASN A 117 -6.84 -6.68 -1.15
N GLU A 118 -6.26 -7.15 -0.05
CA GLU A 118 -6.67 -6.75 1.30
C GLU A 118 -6.39 -5.26 1.55
N ILE A 119 -5.22 -4.75 1.16
CA ILE A 119 -4.91 -3.31 1.27
C ILE A 119 -5.88 -2.49 0.40
N LYS A 120 -6.11 -2.87 -0.86
CA LYS A 120 -7.07 -2.22 -1.77
C LYS A 120 -8.48 -2.18 -1.17
N ARG A 121 -8.92 -3.28 -0.57
CA ARG A 121 -10.19 -3.36 0.16
C ARG A 121 -10.23 -2.40 1.35
N GLN A 122 -9.19 -2.34 2.17
CA GLN A 122 -9.12 -1.42 3.32
C GLN A 122 -9.12 0.05 2.90
N VAL A 123 -8.39 0.40 1.83
CA VAL A 123 -8.40 1.74 1.23
C VAL A 123 -9.81 2.09 0.74
N SER A 124 -10.45 1.20 -0.02
CA SER A 124 -11.83 1.39 -0.50
C SER A 124 -12.81 1.60 0.65
N LEU A 125 -12.78 0.73 1.67
CA LEU A 125 -13.62 0.87 2.85
C LEU A 125 -13.39 2.18 3.59
N LYS A 126 -12.15 2.65 3.74
CA LYS A 126 -11.86 3.94 4.40
C LYS A 126 -12.31 5.13 3.54
N LYS A 127 -12.17 5.06 2.21
CA LYS A 127 -12.68 6.07 1.26
C LYS A 127 -14.21 6.10 1.20
N VAL A 128 -14.88 4.96 1.40
CA VAL A 128 -16.35 4.88 1.48
C VAL A 128 -16.83 5.35 2.85
N ASN A 129 -16.18 4.94 3.93
CA ASN A 129 -16.51 5.37 5.30
C ASN A 129 -16.25 6.86 5.55
N SER A 130 -15.36 7.50 4.77
CA SER A 130 -15.24 8.96 4.77
C SER A 130 -16.44 9.65 4.08
N LYS A 131 -17.15 8.95 3.19
CA LYS A 131 -18.32 9.45 2.43
C LYS A 131 -19.68 9.08 3.04
N GLY A 132 -19.83 7.92 3.71
CA GLY A 132 -21.07 7.45 4.37
C GLY A 132 -20.82 7.07 5.84
N GLY A 133 -21.50 7.72 6.79
CA GLY A 133 -21.14 7.79 8.21
C GLY A 133 -21.05 6.46 8.97
N LYS A 134 -20.03 6.27 9.81
CA LYS A 134 -20.05 6.56 11.27
C LYS A 134 -18.91 7.52 11.72
N ASN A 135 -18.00 7.84 10.79
CA ASN A 135 -16.87 8.78 10.93
C ASN A 135 -16.95 9.89 9.87
N ARG A 136 -18.17 10.33 9.53
CA ARG A 136 -18.39 11.38 8.54
C ARG A 136 -17.79 12.68 9.10
N THR A 137 -16.66 13.12 8.54
CA THR A 137 -16.20 14.49 8.76
C THR A 137 -17.17 15.35 7.96
N SER A 138 -18.13 15.98 8.62
CA SER A 138 -19.05 16.89 7.93
C SER A 138 -18.23 17.89 7.12
N ARG A 139 -18.61 18.14 5.87
CA ARG A 139 -18.01 19.20 5.04
C ARG A 139 -18.04 20.57 5.72
N HIS A 140 -18.98 20.75 6.64
CA HIS A 140 -19.16 21.97 7.42
C HIS A 140 -18.27 22.06 8.66
N LYS A 141 -17.53 21.00 9.02
CA LYS A 141 -16.69 20.97 10.23
C LYS A 141 -15.60 22.04 10.18
N VAL A 142 -14.90 22.17 9.04
CA VAL A 142 -13.82 23.15 8.87
C VAL A 142 -14.36 24.57 8.99
N THR A 143 -15.43 24.88 8.26
CA THR A 143 -16.10 26.19 8.30
C THR A 143 -16.61 26.52 9.71
N ALA A 144 -17.22 25.57 10.40
CA ALA A 144 -17.68 25.76 11.78
C ALA A 144 -16.53 26.11 12.74
N LEU A 145 -15.38 25.42 12.62
CA LEU A 145 -14.20 25.71 13.44
C LEU A 145 -13.59 27.07 13.11
N GLN A 146 -13.61 27.48 11.85
CA GLN A 146 -13.09 28.79 11.41
C GLN A 146 -13.96 29.96 11.91
N ILE A 147 -15.29 29.83 11.82
CA ILE A 147 -16.23 30.80 12.39
C ILE A 147 -16.04 30.88 13.90
N ALA A 148 -15.92 29.73 14.57
CA ALA A 148 -15.72 29.70 16.02
C ALA A 148 -14.40 30.34 16.45
N SER A 149 -13.29 30.04 15.76
CA SER A 149 -12.00 30.66 16.02
C SER A 149 -12.04 32.18 15.83
N SER A 150 -12.67 32.65 14.75
CA SER A 150 -12.81 34.08 14.47
C SER A 150 -13.68 34.78 15.53
N THR A 151 -14.78 34.13 15.92
CA THR A 151 -15.70 34.67 16.93
C THR A 151 -15.05 34.70 18.32
N TRP A 152 -14.26 33.69 18.70
CA TRP A 152 -13.55 33.70 19.97
C TRP A 152 -12.36 34.67 20.03
N LYS A 153 -11.76 35.02 18.88
CA LYS A 153 -10.73 36.07 18.82
C LYS A 153 -11.30 37.44 19.16
N GLU A 154 -12.51 37.75 18.70
CA GLU A 154 -13.16 39.05 18.93
C GLU A 154 -14.03 39.06 20.19
N VAL A 155 -14.68 37.93 20.50
CA VAL A 155 -15.53 37.72 21.68
C VAL A 155 -15.06 36.48 22.46
N PRO A 156 -13.96 36.57 23.22
CA PRO A 156 -13.43 35.46 24.00
C PRO A 156 -14.42 34.88 25.04
N GLY A 157 -15.37 35.70 25.50
CA GLY A 157 -16.43 35.31 26.44
C GLY A 157 -17.57 34.49 25.80
N ALA A 158 -17.59 34.27 24.48
CA ALA A 158 -18.67 33.56 23.79
C ALA A 158 -18.84 32.12 24.31
N SER A 159 -20.05 31.78 24.78
CA SER A 159 -20.33 30.44 25.30
C SER A 159 -20.41 29.39 24.18
N MET A 160 -19.75 28.25 24.37
CA MET A 160 -19.75 27.15 23.39
C MET A 160 -21.16 26.66 23.03
N GLU A 161 -22.09 26.69 23.99
CA GLU A 161 -23.50 26.31 23.79
C GLU A 161 -24.23 27.30 22.87
N SER A 162 -24.05 28.61 23.09
CA SER A 162 -24.62 29.62 22.19
C SER A 162 -23.96 29.61 20.82
N LEU A 163 -22.65 29.33 20.77
CA LEU A 163 -21.86 29.38 19.54
C LEU A 163 -22.24 28.25 18.60
N SER A 164 -22.43 27.03 19.13
CA SER A 164 -22.87 25.89 18.32
C SER A 164 -24.24 26.11 17.69
N ARG A 165 -25.19 26.72 18.39
CA ARG A 165 -26.52 27.06 17.86
C ARG A 165 -26.46 28.16 16.80
N LYS A 166 -25.75 29.26 17.08
CA LYS A 166 -25.60 30.35 16.10
C LYS A 166 -24.92 29.85 14.82
N ILE A 167 -23.90 29.00 14.93
CA ILE A 167 -23.22 28.40 13.76
C ILE A 167 -24.18 27.48 12.99
N TYR A 168 -24.96 26.66 13.69
CA TYR A 168 -26.01 25.86 13.07
C TYR A 168 -26.99 26.73 12.29
N ASP A 169 -27.53 27.79 12.90
CA ASP A 169 -28.50 28.68 12.24
C ASP A 169 -27.90 29.36 11.00
N HIS A 170 -26.63 29.75 11.06
CA HIS A 170 -25.93 30.32 9.91
C HIS A 170 -25.79 29.32 8.75
N LEU A 171 -25.35 28.10 9.06
CA LEU A 171 -25.12 27.06 8.06
C LEU A 171 -26.43 26.49 7.51
N ASN A 172 -27.45 26.32 8.36
CA ASN A 172 -28.74 25.77 8.00
C ASN A 172 -29.52 26.69 7.04
N LYS A 173 -29.32 28.01 7.14
CA LYS A 173 -29.84 28.97 6.15
C LYS A 173 -29.30 28.73 4.74
N LYS A 174 -28.08 28.19 4.59
CA LYS A 174 -27.40 27.99 3.30
C LYS A 174 -27.37 26.54 2.83
N HIS A 175 -27.46 25.57 3.74
CA HIS A 175 -27.24 24.16 3.46
C HIS A 175 -28.24 23.26 4.17
N ARG A 176 -28.88 22.36 3.43
CA ARG A 176 -29.86 21.38 3.96
C ARG A 176 -29.24 20.24 4.78
N ASP A 177 -27.94 19.99 4.65
CA ASP A 177 -27.22 18.90 5.34
C ASP A 177 -26.40 19.41 6.54
N THR A 178 -26.89 20.45 7.20
CA THR A 178 -26.20 21.06 8.32
C THR A 178 -26.22 20.13 9.54
N PRO A 179 -25.07 19.89 10.19
CA PRO A 179 -24.97 19.03 11.37
C PRO A 179 -25.69 19.64 12.57
N GLU A 180 -26.38 18.81 13.36
CA GLU A 180 -27.07 19.25 14.59
C GLU A 180 -26.14 20.03 15.56
N PRO A 181 -26.67 21.02 16.31
CA PRO A 181 -25.87 21.82 17.24
C PRO A 181 -25.05 20.99 18.24
N GLY A 182 -25.57 19.84 18.67
CA GLY A 182 -24.84 18.92 19.56
C GLY A 182 -23.58 18.34 18.92
N THR A 183 -23.60 18.09 17.61
CA THR A 183 -22.45 17.60 16.85
C THR A 183 -21.40 18.70 16.67
N ILE A 184 -21.85 19.92 16.35
CA ILE A 184 -20.97 21.10 16.25
C ILE A 184 -20.29 21.35 17.60
N LYS A 185 -21.03 21.30 18.71
CA LYS A 185 -20.50 21.45 20.06
C LYS A 185 -19.39 20.43 20.37
N THR A 186 -19.57 19.17 19.97
CA THR A 186 -18.51 18.16 20.11
C THR A 186 -17.26 18.55 19.35
N TRP A 187 -17.36 19.03 18.11
CA TRP A 187 -16.20 19.49 17.35
C TRP A 187 -15.49 20.67 18.01
N LEU A 188 -16.25 21.65 18.51
CA LEU A 188 -15.71 22.78 19.25
C LEU A 188 -14.94 22.31 20.50
N ARG A 189 -15.51 21.39 21.28
CA ARG A 189 -14.86 20.82 22.46
C ARG A 189 -13.58 20.07 22.10
N THR A 190 -13.61 19.22 21.07
CA THR A 190 -12.44 18.44 20.63
C THR A 190 -11.35 19.32 20.03
N SER A 191 -11.68 20.49 19.49
CA SER A 191 -10.70 21.39 18.88
C SER A 191 -9.75 22.07 19.88
N GLY A 192 -10.11 22.14 21.16
CA GLY A 192 -9.33 22.86 22.17
C GLY A 192 -9.28 24.39 21.99
N LEU A 193 -10.07 24.94 21.06
CA LEU A 193 -10.04 26.38 20.72
C LEU A 193 -10.85 27.27 21.68
N ASN A 194 -11.58 26.70 22.65
CA ASN A 194 -12.46 27.43 23.55
C ASN A 194 -11.65 28.21 24.61
N PRO A 195 -11.74 29.54 24.68
CA PRO A 195 -11.04 30.34 25.68
C PRO A 195 -11.56 30.07 27.10
N GLU A 196 -10.69 30.06 28.10
CA GLU A 196 -11.04 29.95 29.53
C GLU A 196 -11.46 31.29 30.14
N GLN A 197 -12.27 32.09 29.43
CA GLN A 197 -12.75 33.38 29.92
C GLN A 197 -14.14 33.27 30.55
N LEU A 198 -14.29 33.87 31.74
CA LEU A 198 -15.53 34.05 32.49
C LEU A 198 -15.80 35.56 32.68
N PRO A 199 -17.08 36.00 32.74
CA PRO A 199 -18.30 35.21 32.57
C PRO A 199 -18.53 34.83 31.11
N LYS A 200 -19.26 33.72 30.89
CA LYS A 200 -19.67 33.30 29.54
C LYS A 200 -20.89 34.10 29.09
N ILE A 201 -20.81 34.67 27.89
CA ILE A 201 -21.83 35.54 27.29
C ILE A 201 -22.57 34.75 26.20
N LYS A 202 -23.89 34.98 26.09
CA LYS A 202 -24.77 34.35 25.08
C LYS A 202 -25.17 35.31 23.96
N ASP A 203 -25.16 36.61 24.25
CA ASP A 203 -25.55 37.66 23.32
C ASP A 203 -24.32 38.27 22.66
N TYR A 204 -24.16 37.98 21.37
CA TYR A 204 -23.08 38.43 20.49
C TYR A 204 -23.40 38.01 19.06
N GLU A 205 -22.77 38.63 18.07
CA GLU A 205 -22.89 38.24 16.67
C GLU A 205 -21.77 37.30 16.24
N LEU A 206 -22.05 36.44 15.26
CA LEU A 206 -21.01 35.57 14.70
C LEU A 206 -20.06 36.38 13.84
N VAL A 207 -18.76 36.17 14.05
CA VAL A 207 -17.73 36.73 13.18
C VAL A 207 -17.52 35.77 12.02
N ILE A 208 -18.01 36.15 10.85
CA ILE A 208 -17.91 35.38 9.61
C ILE A 208 -16.87 36.07 8.73
N LYS A 209 -15.69 35.45 8.58
CA LYS A 209 -14.60 35.89 7.70
C LYS A 209 -14.29 34.81 6.68
#